data_AF-A0A2R6T694-F1
#
_entry.id   AF-A0A2R6T694-F1
#
_cell.length_a   1.000
_cell.length_b   1.000
_cell.length_c   1.000
_cell.angle_alpha   90.00
_cell.angle_beta   90.00
_cell.angle_gamma   90.00
#
_symmetry.space_group_name_H-M   'P 1'
#
loop_
_entity.id
_entity.type
_entity.pdbx_description
1 polymer ?
#
loop_
_entity_poly.entity_id
_entity_poly.type
_entity_poly.pdbx_seq_one_letter_code
_entity_poly.pdbx_strand_id
1 'polypeptide(L)'
;MKRALLLTGKKANEVVSKQKDLLNDFYGDELVFKVKELPVEVAAFITKDMIRNLSLERFDYVIVSGVSPYDFSDLPKTYKGPKNAFDIEKYLKKGIENLSPSKSADELIELEKKTKKSI
;
A
#
# COMPACT_ATOMS: atom_id res chain seq x y z
N MET A 1 11.77 -0.84 15.46
CA MET A 1 10.43 -0.39 15.06
C MET A 1 10.47 -0.01 13.58
N LYS A 2 9.75 -0.76 12.75
CA LYS A 2 9.63 -0.45 11.32
C LYS A 2 8.54 0.60 11.09
N ARG A 3 8.58 1.27 9.94
CA ARG A 3 7.58 2.30 9.57
C ARG A 3 7.05 2.09 8.15
N ALA A 4 5.73 2.12 8.02
CA ALA A 4 5.04 2.05 6.74
C ALA A 4 4.29 3.37 6.46
N LEU A 5 4.34 3.83 5.21
CA LEU A 5 3.59 4.99 4.74
C LEU A 5 2.51 4.55 3.75
N LEU A 6 1.25 4.80 4.06
CA LEU A 6 0.12 4.64 3.14
C LEU A 6 -0.06 5.95 2.35
N LEU A 7 0.12 5.90 1.03
CA LEU A 7 -0.11 7.02 0.13
C LEU A 7 -1.53 6.95 -0.43
N THR A 8 -2.28 8.04 -0.31
CA THR A 8 -3.67 8.11 -0.74
C THR A 8 -4.02 9.47 -1.33
N GLY A 9 -5.14 9.52 -2.05
CA GLY A 9 -5.78 10.76 -2.48
C GLY A 9 -6.88 11.19 -1.51
N LYS A 10 -7.42 12.39 -1.72
CA LYS A 10 -8.42 13.01 -0.82
C LYS A 10 -9.64 12.13 -0.55
N LYS A 11 -10.26 11.56 -1.59
CA LYS A 11 -11.52 10.78 -1.44
C LYS A 11 -11.39 9.56 -0.53
N ALA A 12 -10.23 8.92 -0.52
CA ALA A 12 -10.01 7.71 0.27
C ALA A 12 -9.31 8.01 1.60
N ASN A 13 -8.91 9.25 1.88
CA ASN A 13 -8.08 9.58 3.04
C ASN A 13 -8.72 9.19 4.37
N GLU A 14 -10.03 9.45 4.54
CA GLU A 14 -10.76 9.07 5.76
C GLU A 14 -10.75 7.55 5.97
N VAL A 15 -11.04 6.79 4.91
CA VAL A 15 -11.07 5.31 4.97
C VAL A 15 -9.68 4.77 5.25
N VAL A 16 -8.65 5.25 4.55
CA VAL A 16 -7.26 4.80 4.75
C VAL A 16 -6.76 5.16 6.15
N SER A 17 -7.16 6.31 6.69
CA SER A 17 -6.80 6.71 8.06
C SER A 17 -7.41 5.78 9.12
N LYS A 18 -8.68 5.40 8.95
CA LYS A 18 -9.32 4.39 9.81
C LYS A 18 -8.62 3.02 9.72
N GLN A 19 -8.28 2.59 8.51
CA GLN A 19 -7.54 1.35 8.28
C GLN A 19 -6.14 1.38 8.92
N LYS A 20 -5.45 2.53 8.89
CA LYS A 20 -4.18 2.75 9.59
C LYS A 20 -4.31 2.53 11.09
N ASP A 21 -5.39 3.00 11.72
CA ASP A 21 -5.61 2.78 13.17
C ASP A 21 -5.70 1.29 13.48
N LEU A 22 -6.55 0.55 12.75
CA LEU A 22 -6.71 -0.90 12.92
C LEU A 22 -5.41 -1.69 12.70
N LEU A 23 -4.56 -1.22 11.77
CA LEU A 23 -3.25 -1.81 11.53
C LEU A 23 -2.25 -1.51 12.66
N ASN A 24 -2.23 -0.27 13.16
CA ASN A 24 -1.39 0.08 14.30
C ASN A 24 -1.78 -0.72 15.56
N ASP A 25 -3.08 -0.94 15.77
CA ASP A 25 -3.56 -1.76 16.89
C ASP A 25 -3.12 -3.22 16.75
N PHE A 26 -3.11 -3.75 15.53
CA PHE A 26 -2.69 -5.13 15.26
C PHE A 26 -1.18 -5.35 15.36
N TYR A 27 -0.37 -4.44 14.83
CA TYR A 27 1.08 -4.57 14.79
C TYR A 27 1.78 -4.01 16.04
N GLY A 28 1.10 -3.15 16.81
CA GLY A 28 1.68 -2.48 17.97
C GLY A 28 2.98 -1.74 17.64
N ASP A 29 4.00 -1.97 18.45
CA ASP A 29 5.32 -1.29 18.33
C ASP A 29 6.25 -1.92 17.28
N GLU A 30 5.88 -3.06 16.69
CA GLU A 30 6.71 -3.72 15.68
C GLU A 30 6.74 -2.90 14.38
N LEU A 31 5.57 -2.39 13.98
CA LEU A 31 5.37 -1.68 12.73
C LEU A 31 4.33 -0.57 12.88
N VAL A 32 4.76 0.67 12.65
CA VAL A 32 3.90 1.85 12.73
C VAL A 32 3.52 2.33 11.33
N PHE A 33 2.21 2.41 11.07
CA PHE A 33 1.64 2.97 9.86
C PHE A 33 1.37 4.47 10.02
N LYS A 34 1.67 5.21 8.97
CA LYS A 34 1.31 6.63 8.76
C LYS A 34 0.53 6.75 7.45
N VAL A 35 -0.35 7.74 7.36
CA VAL A 35 -1.02 8.11 6.10
C VAL A 35 -0.44 9.43 5.60
N LYS A 36 -0.21 9.53 4.30
CA LYS A 36 0.05 10.80 3.62
C LYS A 36 -0.98 10.97 2.51
N GLU A 37 -1.84 11.96 2.69
CA GLU A 37 -2.69 12.47 1.63
C GLU A 37 -1.85 13.27 0.62
N LEU A 38 -2.01 12.95 -0.65
CA LEU A 38 -1.43 13.67 -1.78
C LEU A 38 -2.48 14.60 -2.41
N PRO A 39 -2.07 15.69 -3.09
CA PRO A 39 -2.97 16.68 -3.66
C PRO A 39 -3.67 16.18 -4.96
N VAL A 40 -4.26 14.98 -4.90
CA VAL A 40 -5.04 14.35 -5.97
C VAL A 40 -6.36 13.86 -5.41
N GLU A 41 -7.42 13.92 -6.22
CA GLU A 41 -8.76 13.49 -5.81
C GLU A 41 -8.83 11.96 -5.58
N VAL A 42 -8.20 11.20 -6.50
CA VAL A 42 -8.27 9.73 -6.53
C VAL A 42 -6.85 9.17 -6.57
N ALA A 43 -6.61 8.10 -5.79
CA ALA A 43 -5.30 7.46 -5.69
C ALA A 43 -4.77 6.86 -7.00
N ALA A 44 -5.66 6.62 -7.98
CA ALA A 44 -5.29 6.20 -9.33
C ALA A 44 -4.40 7.23 -10.06
N PHE A 45 -4.49 8.51 -9.69
CA PHE A 45 -3.71 9.60 -10.29
C PHE A 45 -2.36 9.83 -9.60
N ILE A 46 -2.01 9.03 -8.59
CA ILE A 46 -0.68 9.11 -7.97
C ILE A 46 0.37 8.63 -8.98
N THR A 47 1.30 9.52 -9.33
CA THR A 47 2.40 9.24 -10.26
C THR A 47 3.70 8.96 -9.51
N LYS A 48 4.69 8.40 -10.21
CA LYS A 48 6.03 8.17 -9.65
C LYS A 48 6.71 9.46 -9.20
N ASP A 49 6.59 10.54 -9.98
CA ASP A 49 7.25 11.81 -9.67
C ASP A 49 6.69 12.46 -8.41
N MET A 50 5.38 12.30 -8.15
CA MET A 50 4.80 12.73 -6.88
C MET A 50 5.43 12.02 -5.68
N ILE A 51 5.80 10.74 -5.82
CA ILE A 51 6.42 9.94 -4.76
C ILE A 51 7.90 10.31 -4.61
N ARG A 52 8.64 10.49 -5.72
CA ARG A 52 10.06 10.89 -5.70
C ARG A 52 10.30 12.21 -4.97
N ASN A 53 9.34 13.12 -5.05
CA ASN A 53 9.40 14.43 -4.37
C ASN A 53 9.08 14.36 -2.86
N LEU A 54 8.82 13.17 -2.30
CA LEU A 54 8.58 12.99 -0.87
C LEU A 54 9.86 12.59 -0.13
N SER A 55 10.00 13.07 1.11
CA SER A 55 11.02 12.54 2.03
C SER A 55 10.57 11.19 2.59
N LEU A 56 11.08 10.11 2.00
CA LEU A 56 10.69 8.72 2.29
C LEU A 56 11.75 7.93 3.08
N GLU A 57 12.92 8.51 3.34
CA GLU A 57 14.08 7.85 3.97
C GLU A 57 13.75 7.19 5.31
N ARG A 58 12.83 7.80 6.07
CA ARG A 58 12.40 7.32 7.39
C ARG A 58 11.39 6.16 7.35
N PHE A 59 11.02 5.67 6.17
CA PHE A 59 10.05 4.59 6.00
C PHE A 59 10.74 3.35 5.43
N ASP A 60 10.36 2.20 5.98
CA ASP A 60 10.78 0.88 5.51
C ASP A 60 9.89 0.38 4.38
N TYR A 61 8.64 0.88 4.33
CA TYR A 61 7.64 0.54 3.33
C TYR A 61 6.84 1.77 2.91
N VAL A 62 6.58 1.89 1.62
CA VAL A 62 5.70 2.91 1.02
C VAL A 62 4.65 2.16 0.22
N ILE A 63 3.40 2.26 0.64
CA ILE A 63 2.29 1.52 0.06
C ILE A 63 1.41 2.50 -0.72
N VAL A 64 1.27 2.26 -2.01
CA VAL A 64 0.40 3.01 -2.92
C VAL A 64 -0.86 2.20 -3.23
N SER A 65 -1.89 2.86 -3.77
CA SER A 65 -3.10 2.17 -4.20
C SER A 65 -2.81 1.15 -5.31
N GLY A 66 -3.44 -0.02 -5.21
CA GLY A 66 -3.42 -1.03 -6.26
C GLY A 66 -4.11 -0.61 -7.56
N VAL A 67 -4.89 0.48 -7.56
CA VAL A 67 -5.54 1.04 -8.76
C VAL A 67 -4.55 1.82 -9.63
N SER A 68 -3.42 2.27 -9.06
CA SER A 68 -2.43 3.02 -9.82
C SER A 68 -1.95 2.19 -11.03
N PRO A 69 -1.92 2.76 -12.25
CA PRO A 69 -1.50 2.04 -13.45
C PRO A 69 0.02 1.87 -13.53
N TYR A 70 0.77 2.56 -12.68
CA TYR A 70 2.23 2.56 -12.74
C TYR A 70 2.83 1.32 -12.07
N ASP A 71 3.99 0.92 -12.59
CA ASP A 71 4.91 -0.03 -11.97
C ASP A 71 5.93 0.76 -11.15
N PHE A 72 6.05 0.52 -9.85
CA PHE A 72 6.95 1.26 -8.97
C PHE A 72 8.28 0.54 -8.68
N SER A 73 8.68 -0.44 -9.51
CA SER A 73 9.89 -1.25 -9.26
C SER A 73 11.18 -0.44 -9.26
N ASP A 74 11.17 0.74 -9.88
CA ASP A 74 12.27 1.71 -9.88
C ASP A 74 12.30 2.62 -8.64
N LEU A 75 11.26 2.57 -7.79
CA LEU A 75 11.20 3.31 -6.53
C LEU A 75 11.52 2.37 -5.36
N PRO A 76 12.52 2.71 -4.53
CA PRO A 76 12.89 1.85 -3.41
C PRO A 76 11.72 1.73 -2.42
N LYS A 77 11.54 0.52 -1.88
CA LYS A 77 10.59 0.23 -0.79
C LYS A 77 9.13 0.59 -1.14
N THR A 78 8.78 0.71 -2.41
CA THR A 78 7.44 1.10 -2.86
C THR A 78 6.67 -0.12 -3.34
N TYR A 79 5.45 -0.30 -2.84
CA TYR A 79 4.64 -1.49 -3.07
C TYR A 79 3.18 -1.10 -3.35
N LYS A 80 2.51 -1.86 -4.20
CA LYS A 80 1.08 -1.69 -4.48
C LYS A 80 0.26 -2.49 -3.48
N GLY A 81 -0.58 -1.78 -2.75
CA GLY A 81 -1.60 -2.37 -1.89
C GLY A 81 -2.80 -2.90 -2.69
N PRO A 82 -3.94 -3.11 -2.02
CA PRO A 82 -5.17 -3.49 -2.71
C PRO A 82 -5.72 -2.35 -3.56
N LYS A 83 -6.56 -2.72 -4.55
CA LYS A 83 -7.32 -1.78 -5.36
C LYS A 83 -8.36 -1.04 -4.51
N ASN A 84 -8.99 -1.75 -3.57
CA ASN A 84 -9.99 -1.19 -2.69
C ASN A 84 -9.40 -0.74 -1.35
N ALA A 85 -9.64 0.51 -0.96
CA ALA A 85 -9.14 1.08 0.29
C ALA A 85 -9.70 0.38 1.54
N PHE A 86 -10.91 -0.21 1.47
CA PHE A 86 -11.52 -0.94 2.58
C PHE A 86 -10.84 -2.27 2.88
N ASP A 87 -10.05 -2.80 1.96
CA ASP A 87 -9.37 -4.09 2.13
C ASP A 87 -7.93 -3.95 2.63
N ILE A 88 -7.42 -2.72 2.82
CA ILE A 88 -6.03 -2.43 3.21
C ILE A 88 -5.60 -3.25 4.43
N GLU A 89 -6.38 -3.22 5.50
CA GLU A 89 -6.08 -3.98 6.72
C GLU A 89 -5.97 -5.48 6.44
N LYS A 90 -6.97 -6.05 5.76
CA LYS A 90 -7.06 -7.48 5.44
C LYS A 90 -5.84 -7.99 4.67
N TYR A 91 -5.33 -7.20 3.72
CA TYR A 91 -4.16 -7.59 2.93
C TYR A 91 -2.86 -7.38 3.70
N LEU A 92 -2.69 -6.23 4.36
CA LEU A 92 -1.45 -5.93 5.06
C LEU A 92 -1.23 -6.86 6.25
N LYS A 93 -2.29 -7.27 6.97
CA LYS A 93 -2.19 -8.28 8.04
C LYS A 93 -1.65 -9.64 7.59
N LYS A 94 -1.67 -9.94 6.29
CA LYS A 94 -1.06 -11.17 5.74
C LYS A 94 0.45 -11.03 5.50
N GLY A 95 1.03 -9.85 5.72
CA GLY A 95 2.44 -9.56 5.48
C GLY A 95 2.62 -8.50 4.40
N ILE A 96 3.40 -7.45 4.71
CA ILE A 96 3.75 -6.38 3.75
C ILE A 96 4.75 -6.89 2.72
N GLU A 97 5.61 -7.82 3.14
CA GLU A 97 6.58 -8.53 2.32
C GLU A 97 5.95 -9.30 1.15
N ASN A 98 4.64 -9.58 1.23
CA ASN A 98 3.89 -10.25 0.17
C ASN A 98 3.39 -9.28 -0.91
N LEU A 99 3.63 -7.97 -0.78
CA LEU A 99 3.24 -6.98 -1.77
C LEU A 99 4.25 -6.88 -2.92
N SER A 100 3.78 -6.40 -4.07
CA SER A 100 4.58 -6.20 -5.27
C SER A 100 4.63 -4.72 -5.66
N PRO A 101 5.75 -4.21 -6.19
CA PRO A 101 5.81 -2.86 -6.77
C PRO A 101 4.99 -2.70 -8.06
N SER A 102 4.68 -3.79 -8.77
CA SER A 102 4.06 -3.76 -10.10
C SER A 102 2.63 -4.31 -10.14
N LYS A 103 2.32 -5.28 -9.27
CA LYS A 103 0.99 -5.94 -9.19
C LYS A 103 0.23 -5.53 -7.93
N SER A 104 -1.09 -5.36 -8.03
CA SER A 104 -1.90 -5.09 -6.84
C SER A 104 -1.99 -6.31 -5.92
N ALA A 105 -2.28 -6.08 -4.63
CA ALA A 105 -2.42 -7.18 -3.67
C ALA A 105 -3.51 -8.20 -4.08
N ASP A 106 -4.60 -7.73 -4.70
CA ASP A 106 -5.67 -8.57 -5.24
C ASP A 106 -5.16 -9.51 -6.34
N GLU A 107 -4.35 -8.99 -7.27
CA GLU A 107 -3.79 -9.76 -8.39
C GLU A 107 -2.84 -10.86 -7.91
N LEU A 108 -2.07 -10.60 -6.85
CA LEU A 108 -1.17 -11.59 -6.26
C LEU A 108 -1.96 -12.77 -5.68
N ILE A 109 -3.07 -12.52 -4.97
CA ILE A 109 -3.93 -13.59 -4.44
C ILE A 109 -4.55 -14.43 -5.56
N GLU A 110 -4.98 -13.80 -6.66
CA GLU A 110 -5.55 -14.53 -7.80
C GLU A 110 -4.52 -15.47 -8.44
N LEU A 111 -3.26 -15.04 -8.55
CA LEU A 111 -2.18 -15.87 -9.08
C LEU A 111 -1.92 -17.07 -8.17
N GLU A 112 -1.81 -16.87 -6.86
CA GLU A 112 -1.62 -17.96 -5.90
C GLU A 112 -2.74 -19.00 -5.96
N LYS A 113 -3.99 -18.56 -6.10
CA LYS A 113 -5.16 -19.45 -6.24
C LYS A 113 -5.10 -20.28 -7.52
N LYS A 114 -4.62 -19.71 -8.62
CA LYS A 114 -4.46 -20.44 -9.89
C LYS A 114 -3.38 -21.50 -9.78
N THR A 115 -2.22 -21.15 -9.22
CA THR A 115 -1.12 -22.11 -9.03
C THR A 115 -1.52 -23.29 -8.14
N LYS A 116 -2.29 -23.05 -7.06
CA LYS A 116 -2.78 -24.11 -6.16
C LYS A 116 -3.85 -25.02 -6.76
N LYS A 117 -4.53 -24.61 -7.83
CA LYS A 117 -5.54 -25.44 -8.53
C LYS A 117 -4.96 -26.31 -9.64
N SER A 118 -3.68 -26.09 -9.99
CA SER A 118 -3.00 -26.80 -11.08
C SER A 118 -2.09 -27.94 -10.59
N ILE A 119 -2.22 -28.34 -9.32
CA ILE A 119 -1.51 -29.44 -8.65
C ILE A 119 -2.57 -30.41 -8.14
#